data_AF-A0A2I4D6E9-F1
#
_entry.id   AF-A0A2I4D6E9-F1
#
_cell.length_a   1.000
_cell.length_b   1.000
_cell.length_c   1.000
_cell.angle_alpha   90.00
_cell.angle_beta   90.00
_cell.angle_gamma   90.00
#
_symmetry.space_group_name_H-M   'P 1'
#
loop_
_entity.id
_entity.type
_entity.pdbx_description
1 polymer ?
#
loop_
_entity_poly.entity_id
_entity_poly.type
_entity_poly.pdbx_seq_one_letter_code
_entity_poly.pdbx_strand_id
1 'polypeptide(L)'
;MICFDSPHFLTNQLGCNISERSYQGTCGCFYPSIRMPSQLEGAMGALITVFYNYSGNDGDKYKLNKGELKQLLNSELTDFLTSQKDPMLVEKIMNDLDSNKDNEVG
;
A
#
# COMPACT_ATOMS: atom_id res chain seq x y z
N MET A 1 3.99 34.92 20.15
CA MET A 1 3.75 34.68 21.58
C MET A 1 3.11 33.31 21.70
N ILE A 2 3.78 32.46 22.46
CA ILE A 2 3.44 31.08 22.85
C ILE A 2 1.98 30.92 23.30
N CYS A 3 1.30 29.91 22.75
CA CYS A 3 0.39 29.05 23.51
C CYS A 3 0.73 27.60 23.15
N PHE A 4 1.63 27.00 23.94
CA PHE A 4 1.68 25.56 24.13
C PHE A 4 0.79 25.28 25.33
N ASP A 5 -0.38 24.69 25.10
CA ASP A 5 -1.09 23.90 26.10
C ASP A 5 -1.40 22.54 25.46
N SER A 6 -0.69 21.53 25.95
CA SER A 6 -0.68 20.12 25.53
C SER A 6 -1.83 19.36 26.23
N PRO A 7 -2.01 18.01 26.13
CA PRO A 7 -1.30 16.99 25.35
C PRO A 7 -2.23 15.96 24.65
N HIS A 8 -1.64 14.98 23.97
CA HIS A 8 -2.24 13.81 23.29
C HIS A 8 -2.74 14.00 21.85
N PHE A 9 -1.84 13.87 20.89
CA PHE A 9 -1.89 12.69 20.01
C PHE A 9 -0.49 12.42 19.45
N LEU A 10 0.12 11.36 19.98
CA LEU A 10 1.25 10.68 19.34
C LEU A 10 0.77 10.15 17.99
N THR A 11 1.50 10.42 16.91
CA THR A 11 2.04 9.39 16.00
C THR A 11 2.99 10.01 14.97
N ASN A 12 4.27 9.68 15.13
CA ASN A 12 5.25 9.41 14.07
C ASN A 12 5.22 10.29 12.80
N GLN A 13 5.89 11.44 12.87
CA GLN A 13 6.52 12.04 11.70
C GLN A 13 7.72 11.17 11.28
N LEU A 14 7.52 10.29 10.30
CA LEU A 14 8.62 9.79 9.48
C LEU A 14 8.17 9.79 8.01
N GLY A 15 8.73 10.70 7.21
CA GLY A 15 8.87 10.44 5.77
C GLY A 15 8.29 11.42 4.74
N CYS A 16 7.95 12.67 5.05
CA CYS A 16 7.58 13.62 3.98
C CYS A 16 8.82 14.19 3.27
N ASN A 17 9.30 13.50 2.23
CA ASN A 17 10.18 14.07 1.21
C ASN A 17 9.33 14.89 0.23
N ILE A 18 9.22 16.20 0.46
CA ILE A 18 8.65 17.13 -0.51
C ILE A 18 9.81 18.00 -1.01
N SER A 19 10.32 17.65 -2.19
CA SER A 19 11.37 18.36 -2.90
C SER A 19 10.95 19.82 -3.17
N GLU A 20 11.74 20.76 -2.64
CA GLU A 20 11.56 22.20 -2.74
C GLU A 20 11.82 22.74 -4.17
N ARG A 21 10.83 23.42 -4.77
CA ARG A 21 10.94 24.59 -5.68
C ARG A 21 9.53 24.90 -6.24
N SER A 22 8.94 26.10 -6.15
CA SER A 22 9.49 27.46 -6.16
C SER A 22 8.52 28.48 -5.54
N TYR A 23 9.12 29.58 -5.05
CA TYR A 23 8.60 30.86 -4.56
C TYR A 23 7.23 31.35 -5.06
N GLN A 24 6.33 31.67 -4.11
CA GLN A 24 5.54 32.90 -4.08
C GLN A 24 4.90 33.11 -2.70
N GLY A 25 5.11 34.29 -2.11
CA GLY A 25 4.71 34.60 -0.74
C GLY A 25 3.19 34.79 -0.59
N THR A 26 2.62 34.10 0.40
CA THR A 26 1.48 34.52 1.21
C THR A 26 1.59 33.81 2.57
N CYS A 27 1.31 34.49 3.68
CA CYS A 27 1.12 33.84 4.98
C CYS A 27 -0.27 33.19 4.98
N GLY A 28 -0.41 32.12 4.21
CA GLY A 28 -1.54 31.22 4.31
C GLY A 28 -1.16 30.12 5.28
N CYS A 29 -1.99 29.87 6.29
CA CYS A 29 -2.03 28.53 6.86
C CYS A 29 -2.37 27.61 5.69
N PHE A 30 -1.36 26.98 5.09
CA PHE A 30 -1.55 25.83 4.22
C PHE A 30 -2.11 24.76 5.14
N TYR A 31 -3.44 24.76 5.32
CA TYR A 31 -4.12 23.51 5.57
C TYR A 31 -3.87 22.72 4.30
N PRO A 32 -3.00 21.69 4.31
CA PRO A 32 -3.02 20.75 3.20
C PRO A 32 -4.50 20.39 3.04
N SER A 33 -5.03 20.58 1.84
CA SER A 33 -6.36 20.06 1.54
C SER A 33 -6.20 18.55 1.67
N ILE A 34 -6.48 18.03 2.87
CA ILE A 34 -6.61 16.61 3.13
C ILE A 34 -7.91 16.28 2.41
N ARG A 35 -7.82 16.12 1.08
CA ARG A 35 -8.88 15.50 0.32
C ARG A 35 -8.97 14.10 0.89
N MET A 36 -10.01 13.86 1.66
CA MET A 36 -10.38 12.52 2.05
C MET A 36 -10.61 11.77 0.74
N PRO A 37 -9.81 10.73 0.44
CA PRO A 37 -9.98 10.00 -0.79
C PRO A 37 -11.41 9.47 -0.84
N SER A 38 -11.98 9.43 -2.04
CA SER A 38 -13.25 8.73 -2.23
C SER A 38 -13.09 7.26 -1.83
N GLN A 39 -14.19 6.57 -1.53
CA GLN A 39 -14.13 5.14 -1.14
C GLN A 39 -13.35 4.28 -2.16
N LEU A 40 -13.54 4.54 -3.46
CA LEU A 40 -12.81 3.84 -4.52
C LEU A 40 -11.33 4.23 -4.56
N GLU A 41 -11.02 5.52 -4.43
CA GLU A 41 -9.64 6.02 -4.43
C GLU A 41 -8.85 5.49 -3.22
N GLY A 42 -9.48 5.41 -2.05
CA GLY A 42 -8.91 4.79 -0.85
C GLY A 42 -8.70 3.29 -1.03
N ALA A 43 -9.66 2.58 -1.61
CA ALA A 43 -9.53 1.16 -1.90
C ALA A 43 -8.40 0.87 -2.90
N MET A 44 -8.28 1.65 -3.96
CA MET A 44 -7.18 1.55 -4.92
C MET A 44 -5.82 1.82 -4.26
N GLY A 45 -5.72 2.87 -3.44
CA GLY A 45 -4.51 3.17 -2.68
C GLY A 45 -4.13 2.05 -1.70
N ALA A 46 -5.12 1.44 -1.05
CA ALA A 46 -4.91 0.31 -0.16
C ALA A 46 -4.40 -0.93 -0.92
N LEU A 47 -4.99 -1.27 -2.07
CA LEU A 47 -4.54 -2.38 -2.91
C LEU A 47 -3.08 -2.19 -3.35
N ILE A 48 -2.74 -0.99 -3.82
CA ILE A 48 -1.37 -0.65 -4.23
C ILE A 48 -0.40 -0.76 -3.05
N THR A 49 -0.79 -0.23 -1.88
CA THR A 49 0.04 -0.27 -0.66
C THR A 49 0.28 -1.70 -0.20
N VAL A 50 -0.77 -2.52 -0.17
CA VAL A 50 -0.68 -3.94 0.16
C VAL A 50 0.26 -4.63 -0.82
N PHE A 51 0.10 -4.44 -2.14
CA PHE A 51 1.00 -5.01 -3.13
C PHE A 51 2.47 -4.67 -2.85
N TYR A 52 2.77 -3.39 -2.62
CA TYR A 52 4.12 -2.94 -2.28
C TYR A 52 4.67 -3.42 -0.94
N ASN A 53 3.80 -3.73 0.03
CA ASN A 53 4.24 -4.25 1.32
C ASN A 53 4.71 -5.70 1.24
N TYR A 54 4.20 -6.48 0.28
CA TYR A 54 4.59 -7.87 0.07
C TYR A 54 5.60 -8.03 -1.07
N SER A 55 5.72 -7.07 -1.99
CA SER A 55 6.70 -7.09 -3.08
C SER A 55 8.09 -6.62 -2.66
N GLY A 56 9.12 -7.03 -3.41
CA GLY A 56 10.49 -6.54 -3.21
C GLY A 56 11.21 -7.08 -1.99
N ASN A 57 10.67 -8.12 -1.34
CA ASN A 57 11.36 -8.82 -0.28
C ASN A 57 12.49 -9.70 -0.85
N ASP A 58 12.34 -10.18 -2.08
CA ASP A 58 13.37 -10.95 -2.80
C ASP A 58 13.36 -10.62 -4.30
N GLY A 59 13.97 -9.50 -4.70
CA GLY A 59 14.14 -9.14 -6.12
C GLY A 59 13.52 -7.80 -6.54
N ASP A 60 12.58 -7.84 -7.49
CA ASP A 60 11.96 -6.65 -8.06
C ASP A 60 10.84 -6.10 -7.16
N LYS A 61 11.02 -4.88 -6.65
CA LYS A 61 10.03 -4.19 -5.81
C LYS A 61 8.68 -3.90 -6.49
N TYR A 62 8.60 -4.06 -7.80
CA TYR A 62 7.36 -3.87 -8.56
C TYR A 62 6.69 -5.20 -8.93
N LYS A 63 7.23 -6.34 -8.50
CA LYS A 63 6.65 -7.65 -8.76
C LYS A 63 6.50 -8.46 -7.47
N LEU A 64 5.50 -9.33 -7.45
CA LEU A 64 5.34 -10.36 -6.44
C LEU A 64 5.83 -11.68 -7.00
N ASN A 65 6.81 -12.30 -6.35
CA ASN A 65 7.15 -13.68 -6.66
C ASN A 65 6.08 -14.64 -6.10
N LYS A 66 6.15 -15.92 -6.50
CA LYS A 66 5.19 -16.96 -6.06
C LYS A 66 5.08 -17.07 -4.52
N GLY A 67 6.17 -16.84 -3.79
CA GLY A 67 6.18 -16.87 -2.32
C GLY A 67 5.47 -15.66 -1.72
N GLU A 68 5.78 -14.46 -2.23
CA GLU A 68 5.22 -13.19 -1.79
C GLU A 68 3.71 -13.11 -2.07
N LEU A 69 3.26 -13.50 -3.26
CA LEU A 69 1.83 -13.56 -3.58
C LEU A 69 1.10 -14.52 -2.64
N LYS A 70 1.68 -15.70 -2.37
CA LYS A 70 1.10 -16.66 -1.44
C LYS A 70 0.98 -16.06 -0.03
N GLN A 71 1.98 -15.31 0.42
CA GLN A 71 1.93 -14.65 1.72
C GLN A 71 0.86 -13.56 1.78
N LEU A 72 0.73 -12.75 0.74
CA LEU A 72 -0.31 -11.72 0.61
C LEU A 72 -1.70 -12.36 0.69
N LEU A 73 -1.97 -13.39 -0.13
CA LEU A 73 -3.28 -14.06 -0.14
C LEU A 73 -3.59 -14.73 1.21
N ASN A 74 -2.60 -15.32 1.87
CA ASN A 74 -2.81 -15.95 3.18
C ASN A 74 -3.02 -14.93 4.32
N SER A 75 -2.44 -13.73 4.21
CA SER A 75 -2.50 -12.73 5.28
C SER A 75 -3.68 -11.78 5.13
N GLU A 76 -3.95 -11.31 3.91
CA GLU A 76 -5.01 -10.32 3.63
C GLU A 76 -6.34 -10.98 3.24
N LEU A 77 -6.29 -12.20 2.66
CA LEU A 77 -7.45 -12.91 2.12
C LEU A 77 -7.66 -14.28 2.77
N THR A 78 -7.31 -14.43 4.05
CA THR A 78 -7.46 -15.70 4.80
C THR A 78 -8.89 -16.24 4.75
N ASP A 79 -9.89 -15.37 4.95
CA ASP A 79 -11.30 -15.76 4.93
C ASP A 79 -11.77 -16.21 3.54
N PHE A 80 -11.24 -15.56 2.49
CA PHE A 80 -11.50 -15.96 1.12
C PHE A 80 -10.89 -17.33 0.83
N LEU A 81 -9.65 -17.58 1.27
CA LEU A 81 -8.99 -18.88 1.06
C LEU A 81 -9.63 -19.99 1.89
N THR A 82 -10.04 -19.76 3.14
CA THR A 82 -10.67 -20.77 4.00
C THR A 82 -12.08 -21.14 3.54
N SER A 83 -12.78 -20.19 2.90
CA SER A 83 -14.06 -20.46 2.23
C SER A 83 -13.89 -21.42 1.04
N GLN A 84 -12.69 -21.52 0.48
CA GLN A 84 -12.38 -22.32 -0.70
C GLN A 84 -11.69 -23.62 -0.28
N LYS A 85 -12.34 -24.76 -0.51
CA LYS A 85 -11.78 -26.09 -0.19
C LYS A 85 -10.76 -26.59 -1.23
N ASP A 86 -10.20 -25.70 -2.04
CA ASP A 86 -9.25 -26.05 -3.09
C ASP A 86 -7.82 -25.67 -2.68
N PRO A 87 -6.97 -26.64 -2.34
CA PRO A 87 -5.57 -26.37 -2.02
C PRO A 87 -4.76 -25.83 -3.22
N MET A 88 -5.28 -25.98 -4.44
CA MET A 88 -4.66 -25.46 -5.66
C MET A 88 -5.14 -24.06 -6.05
N LEU A 89 -6.07 -23.45 -5.30
CA LEU A 89 -6.60 -22.13 -5.62
C LEU A 89 -5.50 -21.07 -5.75
N VAL A 90 -4.55 -21.07 -4.82
CA VAL A 90 -3.42 -20.13 -4.85
C VAL A 90 -2.58 -20.29 -6.11
N GLU A 91 -2.37 -21.53 -6.57
CA GLU A 91 -1.60 -21.82 -7.78
C GLU A 91 -2.38 -21.46 -9.05
N LYS A 92 -3.71 -21.62 -9.05
CA LYS A 92 -4.58 -21.14 -10.14
C LYS A 92 -4.54 -19.62 -10.22
N ILE A 93 -4.72 -18.91 -9.10
CA ILE A 93 -4.64 -17.45 -9.05
C ILE A 93 -3.26 -16.98 -9.54
N MET A 94 -2.17 -17.63 -9.10
CA MET A 94 -0.83 -17.32 -9.60
C MET A 94 -0.75 -17.47 -11.11
N ASN A 95 -1.19 -18.61 -11.66
CA ASN A 95 -1.14 -18.86 -13.11
C ASN A 95 -2.05 -17.92 -13.92
N ASP A 96 -3.19 -17.53 -13.35
CA ASP A 96 -4.13 -16.62 -14.01
C ASP A 96 -3.58 -15.17 -14.05
N LEU A 97 -2.79 -14.79 -13.04
CA LEU A 97 -2.15 -13.47 -12.96
C LEU A 97 -0.80 -13.42 -13.69
N ASP A 98 -0.02 -14.51 -13.67
CA ASP A 98 1.28 -14.68 -14.34
C ASP A 98 1.10 -14.93 -15.85
N SER A 99 0.74 -13.87 -16.58
CA SER A 99 0.50 -13.91 -18.03
C SER A 99 1.77 -14.18 -18.85
N ASN A 100 2.92 -13.80 -18.32
CA ASN A 100 4.26 -13.91 -18.90
C ASN A 100 4.97 -15.23 -18.54
N LYS A 101 4.42 -16.02 -17.61
CA LYS A 101 4.96 -17.30 -17.13
C LYS A 101 6.37 -17.17 -16.57
N ASP A 102 6.70 -16.02 -15.98
CA ASP A 102 7.99 -15.81 -15.32
C ASP A 102 7.96 -16.21 -13.84
N ASN A 103 6.82 -16.73 -13.35
CA ASN A 103 6.56 -17.04 -11.94
C ASN A 103 6.56 -15.79 -11.05
N GLU A 104 6.32 -14.62 -11.64
CA GLU A 104 6.15 -13.35 -10.97
C GLU A 104 4.84 -12.69 -11.41
N VAL A 105 4.26 -11.84 -10.57
CA VAL A 105 3.05 -11.06 -10.88
C VAL A 105 3.40 -9.58 -10.79
N GLY A 106 3.12 -8.81 -11.84
CA GLY A 106 3.40 -7.38 -11.94
C GLY A 106 2.29 -6.59 -12.61
#